data_AF-A0A2N5KGA0-F1
#
_entry.id   AF-A0A2N5KGA0-F1
#
_cell.length_a   1.000
_cell.length_b   1.000
_cell.length_c   1.000
_cell.angle_alpha   90.00
_cell.angle_beta   90.00
_cell.angle_gamma   90.00
#
_symmetry.space_group_name_H-M   'P 1'
#
loop_
_entity.id
_entity.type
_entity.pdbx_description
1 polymer ?
#
loop_
_entity_poly.entity_id
_entity_poly.type
_entity_poly.pdbx_seq_one_letter_code
_entity_poly.pdbx_strand_id
1 'polypeptide(L)'
;MSTAHLTKLLVRARSTGIALEPEDGSVRVSPKAKLSPELREDLTRHKAELSAYLRWNEEEAYVLWKGALSYLAPFYLEAGFPNFDLEALRELDAQIEDAFAREDMLVLRIAVREWVVTARRAIAGHVAKDEGQA
;
A
#
# COMPACT_ATOMS: atom_id res chain seq x y z
N MET A 1 -15.47 10.58 4.34
CA MET A 1 -15.19 9.28 3.67
C MET A 1 -14.07 8.56 4.42
N SER A 2 -14.03 7.22 4.50
CA SER A 2 -12.90 6.52 5.15
C SER A 2 -11.77 6.23 4.15
N THR A 3 -10.52 6.13 4.63
CA THR A 3 -9.35 5.75 3.82
C THR A 3 -9.55 4.41 3.10
N ALA A 4 -10.18 3.45 3.77
CA ALA A 4 -10.51 2.15 3.19
C ALA A 4 -11.42 2.24 1.95
N HIS A 5 -12.31 3.24 1.90
CA HIS A 5 -13.15 3.47 0.72
C HIS A 5 -12.34 4.04 -0.44
N LEU A 6 -11.46 5.02 -0.19
CA LEU A 6 -10.57 5.58 -1.21
C LEU A 6 -9.64 4.50 -1.78
N THR A 7 -9.05 3.65 -0.93
CA THR A 7 -8.23 2.51 -1.39
C THR A 7 -9.02 1.55 -2.28
N LYS A 8 -10.28 1.23 -1.94
CA LYS A 8 -11.12 0.37 -2.79
C LYS A 8 -11.36 1.00 -4.16
N LEU A 9 -11.61 2.31 -4.21
CA LEU A 9 -11.82 3.02 -5.47
C LEU A 9 -10.57 3.02 -6.35
N LEU A 10 -9.38 3.20 -5.75
CA LEU A 10 -8.08 3.11 -6.42
C LEU A 10 -7.81 1.70 -6.96
N VAL A 11 -8.07 0.66 -6.15
CA VAL A 11 -7.93 -0.74 -6.57
C VAL A 11 -8.85 -1.06 -7.75
N ARG A 12 -10.10 -0.57 -7.72
CA ARG A 12 -11.07 -0.74 -8.82
C ARG A 12 -10.62 -0.02 -10.10
N ALA A 13 -10.10 1.20 -9.99
CA ALA A 13 -9.52 1.90 -11.14
C ALA A 13 -8.35 1.10 -11.74
N ARG A 14 -7.42 0.62 -10.90
CA ARG A 14 -6.26 -0.14 -11.37
C ARG A 14 -6.63 -1.50 -11.98
N SER A 15 -7.60 -2.22 -11.41
CA SER A 15 -8.07 -3.50 -11.97
C SER A 15 -8.74 -3.34 -13.33
N THR A 16 -9.27 -2.15 -13.62
CA THR A 16 -9.77 -1.78 -14.96
C THR A 16 -8.68 -1.19 -15.87
N GLY A 17 -7.42 -1.18 -15.42
CA GLY A 17 -6.29 -0.66 -16.18
C GLY A 17 -6.30 0.86 -16.31
N ILE A 18 -6.86 1.55 -15.32
CA ILE A 18 -6.90 3.01 -15.20
C ILE A 18 -5.88 3.45 -14.15
N ALA A 19 -5.01 4.38 -14.53
CA ALA A 19 -4.15 5.16 -13.65
C ALA A 19 -4.88 6.45 -13.22
N LEU A 20 -4.67 6.82 -11.95
CA LEU A 20 -5.19 8.04 -11.35
C LEU A 20 -4.00 8.85 -10.83
N GLU A 21 -3.88 10.08 -11.31
CA GLU A 21 -2.83 11.02 -10.89
C GLU A 21 -3.49 12.23 -10.19
N PRO A 22 -2.90 12.77 -9.13
CA PRO A 22 -3.42 13.96 -8.48
C PRO A 22 -3.25 15.19 -9.38
N GLU A 23 -4.30 16.02 -9.49
CA GLU A 23 -4.29 17.28 -10.25
C GLU A 23 -5.09 18.32 -9.46
N ASP A 24 -4.45 19.31 -8.84
CA ASP A 24 -5.04 20.37 -8.00
C ASP A 24 -6.56 20.31 -7.71
N GLY A 25 -6.94 19.53 -6.69
CA GLY A 25 -8.34 19.38 -6.25
C GLY A 25 -9.18 18.42 -7.10
N SER A 26 -8.53 17.68 -8.00
CA SER A 26 -9.08 16.74 -8.96
C SER A 26 -8.12 15.54 -9.17
N VAL A 27 -8.57 14.58 -9.98
CA VAL A 27 -7.75 13.45 -10.42
C VAL A 27 -7.75 13.35 -11.94
N ARG A 28 -6.55 13.23 -12.52
CA ARG A 28 -6.38 12.89 -13.91
C ARG A 28 -6.54 11.38 -14.09
N VAL A 29 -7.30 11.00 -15.12
CA VAL A 29 -7.64 9.61 -15.41
C VAL A 29 -7.01 9.20 -16.74
N SER A 30 -6.25 8.10 -16.76
CA SER A 30 -5.63 7.58 -17.98
C SER A 30 -5.65 6.04 -18.03
N PRO A 31 -6.10 5.40 -19.12
CA PRO A 31 -6.76 5.98 -20.29
C PRO A 31 -8.26 6.24 -20.04
N LYS A 32 -8.78 7.38 -20.52
CA LYS A 32 -10.20 7.75 -20.37
C LYS A 32 -11.16 6.77 -21.04
N ALA A 33 -10.71 6.03 -22.06
CA ALA A 33 -11.52 5.08 -22.81
C ALA A 33 -12.02 3.89 -21.96
N LYS A 34 -11.32 3.56 -20.87
CA LYS A 34 -11.70 2.46 -19.97
C LYS A 34 -12.64 2.92 -18.84
N LEU A 35 -12.95 4.21 -18.76
CA LEU A 35 -13.72 4.79 -17.66
C LEU A 35 -15.22 4.53 -17.83
N SER A 36 -15.77 3.61 -17.02
CA SER A 36 -17.21 3.33 -16.99
C SER A 36 -18.00 4.52 -16.39
N PRO A 37 -19.31 4.64 -16.69
CA PRO A 37 -20.17 5.69 -16.13
C PRO A 37 -20.19 5.68 -14.60
N GLU A 38 -20.28 4.50 -13.98
CA GLU A 38 -20.34 4.35 -12.52
C GLU A 38 -19.02 4.78 -11.87
N LEU A 39 -17.89 4.36 -12.45
CA LEU A 39 -16.58 4.76 -11.95
C LEU A 39 -16.34 6.27 -12.15
N ARG A 40 -16.84 6.85 -13.25
CA ARG A 40 -16.79 8.30 -13.47
C ARG A 40 -17.54 9.05 -12.40
N GLU A 41 -18.74 8.60 -12.04
CA GLU A 41 -19.55 9.23 -11.00
C GLU A 41 -18.84 9.17 -9.64
N ASP A 42 -18.33 7.99 -9.27
CA ASP A 42 -17.57 7.80 -8.02
C ASP A 42 -16.32 8.69 -7.97
N LEU A 43 -15.51 8.71 -9.04
CA LEU A 43 -14.32 9.57 -9.13
C LEU A 43 -14.68 11.05 -9.08
N THR A 44 -15.78 11.46 -9.73
CA THR A 44 -16.21 12.86 -9.73
C THR A 44 -16.67 13.30 -8.34
N ARG A 45 -17.41 12.42 -7.63
CA ARG A 45 -17.89 12.67 -6.28
C ARG A 45 -16.74 12.82 -5.28
N HIS A 46 -15.66 12.07 -5.46
CA HIS A 46 -14.54 11.99 -4.53
C HIS A 46 -13.24 12.61 -5.03
N LYS A 47 -13.28 13.41 -6.10
CA LYS A 47 -12.07 13.89 -6.80
C LYS A 47 -11.10 14.66 -5.92
N ALA A 48 -11.59 15.50 -5.01
CA ALA A 48 -10.75 16.30 -4.13
C ALA A 48 -10.08 15.43 -3.05
N GLU A 49 -10.85 14.51 -2.46
CA GLU A 49 -10.37 13.57 -1.44
C GLU A 49 -9.36 12.60 -2.04
N LEU A 50 -9.60 12.10 -3.26
CA LEU A 50 -8.66 11.28 -4.01
C LEU A 50 -7.40 12.05 -4.39
N SER A 51 -7.53 13.31 -4.83
CA SER A 51 -6.38 14.17 -5.15
C SER A 51 -5.47 14.34 -3.94
N ALA A 52 -6.06 14.70 -2.79
CA ALA A 52 -5.34 14.83 -1.53
C ALA A 52 -4.72 13.51 -1.09
N TYR A 53 -5.44 12.39 -1.25
CA TYR A 53 -4.94 11.07 -0.90
C TYR A 53 -3.76 10.64 -1.80
N LEU A 54 -3.80 10.95 -3.10
CA LEU A 54 -2.75 10.56 -4.06
C LEU A 54 -1.51 11.46 -4.01
N ARG A 55 -1.67 12.71 -3.56
CA ARG A 55 -0.58 13.69 -3.50
C ARG A 55 0.49 13.25 -2.50
N TRP A 56 1.75 13.55 -2.83
CA TRP A 56 2.85 13.39 -1.89
C TRP A 56 2.60 14.15 -0.59
N ASN A 57 2.82 13.47 0.53
CA ASN A 57 2.83 14.05 1.85
C ASN A 57 3.91 13.33 2.67
N GLU A 58 5.04 14.00 2.85
CA GLU A 58 6.21 13.44 3.54
C GLU A 58 5.89 13.03 4.98
N GLU A 59 5.15 13.85 5.73
CA GLU A 59 4.75 13.51 7.10
C GLU A 59 3.88 12.26 7.14
N GLU A 60 2.89 12.16 6.24
CA GLU A 60 2.03 10.99 6.14
C GLU A 60 2.80 9.74 5.70
N ALA A 61 3.76 9.88 4.76
CA ALA A 61 4.64 8.81 4.32
C ALA A 61 5.46 8.25 5.50
N TYR A 62 6.05 9.13 6.32
CA TYR A 62 6.79 8.72 7.51
C TYR A 62 5.89 8.06 8.56
N VAL A 63 4.71 8.61 8.82
CA VAL A 63 3.74 8.02 9.76
C VAL A 63 3.30 6.64 9.30
N LEU A 64 3.01 6.47 8.00
CA LEU A 64 2.64 5.19 7.41
C LEU A 64 3.75 4.15 7.59
N TRP A 65 4.98 4.50 7.25
CA TRP A 65 6.12 3.60 7.37
C TRP A 65 6.40 3.22 8.82
N LYS A 66 6.49 4.20 9.71
CA LYS A 66 6.71 3.97 11.15
C LYS A 66 5.57 3.17 11.78
N GLY A 67 4.34 3.41 11.35
CA GLY A 67 3.15 2.65 11.76
C GLY A 67 3.26 1.18 11.38
N ALA A 68 3.71 0.89 10.15
CA ALA A 68 3.95 -0.48 9.68
C ALA A 68 5.03 -1.19 10.50
N LEU A 69 6.16 -0.53 10.76
CA LEU A 69 7.23 -1.08 11.62
C LEU A 69 6.73 -1.38 13.03
N SER A 70 6.01 -0.42 13.62
CA SER A 70 5.45 -0.56 14.97
C SER A 70 4.43 -1.70 15.05
N TYR A 71 3.64 -1.89 14.01
CA TYR A 71 2.67 -2.98 13.91
C TYR A 71 3.36 -4.36 13.84
N LEU A 72 4.49 -4.47 13.14
CA LEU A 72 5.20 -5.74 12.98
C LEU A 72 6.06 -6.13 14.19
N ALA A 73 6.55 -5.14 14.96
CA ALA A 73 7.50 -5.37 16.04
C ALA A 73 7.08 -6.44 17.07
N PRO A 74 5.82 -6.49 17.56
CA PRO A 74 5.39 -7.54 18.49
C PRO A 74 5.49 -8.95 17.90
N PHE A 75 5.15 -9.11 16.61
CA PHE A 75 5.19 -10.42 15.94
C PHE A 75 6.62 -10.92 15.76
N TYR A 76 7.57 -10.01 15.51
CA TYR A 76 9.00 -10.36 15.48
C TYR A 76 9.53 -10.81 16.83
N LEU A 77 9.11 -10.14 17.91
CA LEU A 77 9.48 -10.51 19.29
C LEU A 77 8.92 -11.88 19.67
N GLU A 78 7.64 -12.15 19.35
CA GLU A 78 6.99 -13.44 19.62
C GLU A 78 7.67 -14.59 18.89
N ALA A 79 8.15 -14.38 17.66
CA ALA A 79 8.78 -15.42 16.87
C ALA A 79 10.24 -15.73 17.27
N GLY A 80 10.86 -14.96 18.17
CA GLY A 80 12.17 -15.31 18.74
C GLY A 80 13.40 -15.04 17.85
N PHE A 81 13.35 -14.06 16.95
CA PHE A 81 14.45 -13.69 16.03
C PHE A 81 14.99 -14.80 15.11
N PRO A 82 14.14 -15.48 14.33
CA PRO A 82 14.59 -16.47 13.38
C PRO A 82 15.13 -15.84 12.10
N ASN A 83 15.97 -16.58 11.38
CA ASN A 83 16.35 -16.25 10.01
C ASN A 83 15.13 -16.46 9.08
N PHE A 84 14.25 -15.48 9.03
CA PHE A 84 13.15 -15.47 8.07
C PHE A 84 13.70 -15.50 6.64
N ASP A 85 12.96 -16.11 5.72
CA ASP A 85 13.22 -15.96 4.30
C ASP A 85 12.80 -14.55 3.86
N LEU A 86 13.75 -13.61 3.93
CA LEU A 86 13.54 -12.18 3.70
C LEU A 86 13.63 -11.79 2.21
N GLU A 87 13.85 -12.73 1.28
CA GLU A 87 14.04 -12.39 -0.14
C GLU A 87 12.83 -11.62 -0.72
N ALA A 88 11.61 -12.06 -0.39
CA ALA A 88 10.39 -11.34 -0.82
C ALA A 88 10.22 -9.97 -0.15
N LEU A 89 10.84 -9.74 1.01
CA LEU A 89 10.81 -8.44 1.68
C LEU A 89 11.81 -7.47 1.06
N ARG A 90 12.94 -7.96 0.52
CA ARG A 90 13.95 -7.11 -0.16
C ARG A 90 13.37 -6.41 -1.39
N GLU A 91 12.59 -7.12 -2.21
CA GLU A 91 11.95 -6.51 -3.37
C GLU A 91 10.96 -5.42 -2.97
N LEU A 92 10.18 -5.66 -1.91
CA LEU A 92 9.20 -4.71 -1.39
C LEU A 92 9.87 -3.51 -0.69
N ASP A 93 10.98 -3.71 0.01
CA ASP A 93 11.80 -2.62 0.56
C ASP A 93 12.31 -1.71 -0.56
N ALA A 94 12.82 -2.28 -1.66
CA ALA A 94 13.25 -1.50 -2.82
C ALA A 94 12.09 -0.70 -3.46
N GLN A 95 10.87 -1.27 -3.49
CA GLN A 95 9.68 -0.54 -3.96
C GLN A 95 9.27 0.59 -3.03
N ILE A 96 9.44 0.43 -1.71
CA ILE A 96 9.20 1.48 -0.73
C ILE A 96 10.21 2.62 -0.91
N GLU A 97 11.50 2.29 -1.05
CA GLU A 97 12.56 3.27 -1.33
C GLU A 97 12.32 4.02 -2.66
N ASP A 98 11.94 3.30 -3.72
CA ASP A 98 11.57 3.92 -5.01
C ASP A 98 10.38 4.86 -4.86
N ALA A 99 9.37 4.50 -4.06
CA ALA A 99 8.22 5.35 -3.80
C ALA A 99 8.59 6.64 -3.06
N PHE A 100 9.50 6.57 -2.08
CA PHE A 100 10.06 7.76 -1.43
C PHE A 100 10.83 8.63 -2.42
N ALA A 101 11.71 8.02 -3.24
CA ALA A 101 12.52 8.76 -4.22
C ALA A 101 11.68 9.45 -5.30
N ARG A 102 10.53 8.85 -5.67
CA ARG A 102 9.61 9.37 -6.68
C ARG A 102 8.48 10.21 -6.11
N GLU A 103 8.42 10.36 -4.79
CA GLU A 103 7.35 11.07 -4.08
C GLU A 103 5.94 10.51 -4.45
N ASP A 104 5.82 9.19 -4.61
CA ASP A 104 4.59 8.54 -5.05
C ASP A 104 3.84 7.91 -3.87
N MET A 105 2.87 8.64 -3.32
CA MET A 105 2.06 8.19 -2.19
C MET A 105 1.14 7.01 -2.52
N LEU A 106 0.82 6.75 -3.79
CA LEU A 106 0.05 5.57 -4.17
C LEU A 106 0.93 4.32 -4.11
N VAL A 107 2.09 4.38 -4.74
CA VAL A 107 3.06 3.28 -4.75
C VAL A 107 3.49 2.97 -3.31
N LEU A 108 3.80 3.99 -2.51
CA LEU A 108 4.20 3.80 -1.11
C LEU A 108 3.14 3.03 -0.32
N ARG A 109 1.86 3.45 -0.40
CA ARG A 109 0.78 2.79 0.35
C ARG A 109 0.56 1.34 -0.07
N ILE A 110 0.73 1.04 -1.35
CA ILE A 110 0.61 -0.34 -1.86
C ILE A 110 1.79 -1.17 -1.37
N ALA A 111 3.03 -0.68 -1.58
CA ALA A 111 4.24 -1.38 -1.21
C ALA A 111 4.32 -1.66 0.30
N VAL A 112 4.05 -0.65 1.14
CA VAL A 112 4.02 -0.82 2.61
C VAL A 112 2.96 -1.84 3.04
N ARG A 113 1.77 -1.80 2.43
CA ARG A 113 0.70 -2.77 2.76
C ARG A 113 1.09 -4.19 2.38
N GLU A 114 1.64 -4.38 1.18
CA GLU A 114 2.08 -5.69 0.71
C GLU A 114 3.23 -6.21 1.55
N TRP A 115 4.19 -5.34 1.88
CA TRP A 115 5.30 -5.64 2.79
C TRP A 115 4.81 -6.14 4.15
N VAL A 116 3.87 -5.43 4.79
CA VAL A 116 3.28 -5.86 6.08
C VAL A 116 2.62 -7.24 5.97
N VAL A 117 1.86 -7.48 4.90
CA VAL A 117 1.19 -8.78 4.69
C VAL A 117 2.21 -9.90 4.49
N THR A 118 3.23 -9.68 3.66
CA THR A 118 4.29 -10.65 3.38
C THR A 118 5.11 -10.93 4.63
N ALA A 119 5.48 -9.91 5.39
CA ALA A 119 6.21 -10.06 6.66
C ALA A 119 5.41 -10.88 7.67
N ARG A 120 4.12 -10.58 7.84
CA ARG A 120 3.22 -11.37 8.71
C ARG A 120 3.15 -12.85 8.32
N ARG A 121 3.09 -13.14 7.02
CA ARG A 121 3.07 -14.52 6.52
C ARG A 121 4.39 -15.23 6.75
N ALA A 122 5.52 -14.56 6.51
CA ALA A 122 6.85 -15.10 6.76
C ALA A 122 7.03 -15.44 8.25
N ILE A 123 6.58 -14.55 9.13
CA ILE A 123 6.62 -14.77 10.59
C ILE A 123 5.75 -15.97 11.00
N ALA A 124 4.48 -16.00 10.59
CA ALA A 124 3.57 -17.08 10.95
C ALA A 124 4.01 -18.45 10.38
N GLY A 125 4.52 -18.48 9.16
CA GLY A 125 5.03 -19.70 8.52
C GLY A 125 6.29 -20.24 9.18
N HIS A 126 7.05 -19.39 9.88
CA HIS A 126 8.19 -19.83 10.69
C HIS A 126 7.72 -20.50 11.99
N VAL A 127 6.84 -19.85 12.75
CA VAL A 127 6.28 -20.41 14.00
C VAL A 127 5.68 -21.81 13.79
N ALA A 128 4.94 -22.00 12.70
CA ALA A 128 4.35 -23.30 12.38
C ALA A 128 5.38 -24.40 12.05
N LYS A 129 6.56 -24.07 11.53
CA LYS A 129 7.63 -25.04 11.25
C LYS A 129 8.30 -25.52 12.53
N ASP A 130 8.49 -24.63 13.49
CA ASP A 130 9.12 -24.95 14.78
C ASP A 130 8.20 -25.79 15.67
N GLU A 131 6.88 -25.56 15.64
CA GLU A 131 5.91 -26.37 16.39
C GLU A 131 5.70 -27.78 15.78
N GLY A 132 5.97 -27.96 14.48
CA GLY A 132 5.76 -29.22 13.77
C GLY A 132 6.95 -30.18 13.74
N GLN A 133 8.11 -29.77 14.27
CA GLN A 133 9.33 -30.59 14.34
C GLN A 133 9.69 -31.06 15.77
N ALA A 134 8.75 -30.93 16.73
CA ALA A 134 8.90 -31.41 18.10
C ALA A 134 8.46 -32.87 18.28
#